data_AF-A0A2J7QT35-F1
#
_entry.id   AF-A0A2J7QT35-F1
#
_cell.length_a   1.000
_cell.length_b   1.000
_cell.length_c   1.000
_cell.angle_alpha   90.00
_cell.angle_beta   90.00
_cell.angle_gamma   90.00
#
_symmetry.space_group_name_H-M   'P 1'
#
loop_
_entity.id
_entity.type
_entity.pdbx_description
1 polymer ?
#
loop_
_entity_poly.entity_id
_entity_poly.type
_entity_poly.pdbx_seq_one_letter_code
_entity_poly.pdbx_strand_id
1 'polypeptide(L)'
;MMAFRALEVLFLISLTSFPVSGLSVDVASGVIVDIGRKFSSGGVYLLVSSEQVAGGWWTDLARYLITAHTLAAVINLGNASIFPVPSEAVSVCVMRSAGMEEVSALQELSGLRNMHLAIWLLFLEDGRSVDEILRDLHVPFNCRFLVAQYEDDAVQLTEVYRVSVNHPLTLNHYGIWKKGYPMSSKVNAYEGRNNLQGLVMKAIVINISEDSSSGSISADGTWNGLIGILARREADVAVTGTTMTPMRAEVVDFTLPIFLSSLYIVGTMINCLITGHDMTRRAMCIRVLFLTAHMTSVVLLAAYSAGLISTLTVETLNLPFTTFEELLNVGTHMAGVVNNSAAIALFSETNDLLLSGLYKKLMTTDPDNFPHSTLGGLQRVCSMKFAFVAQMSRMESVRHDIPCKIVGLPATSIKETNDLLLSGLYKKLMATDPDNFPHSTLGGLQRVCSMKFAFVAQMSRMESVRHDIPCKIVGLPATSIKVNLAIAFAKGSPYRDIINHK
;
A
#
# COMPACT_ATOMS: atom_id res chain seq x y z
N MET A 1 -12.24 19.96 6.13
CA MET A 1 -12.48 21.40 5.96
C MET A 1 -11.20 22.16 6.35
N MET A 2 -10.22 22.19 5.46
CA MET A 2 -9.06 23.10 5.55
C MET A 2 -9.06 23.89 4.25
N ALA A 3 -9.35 25.17 4.40
CA ALA A 3 -9.51 26.12 3.32
C ALA A 3 -8.14 26.44 2.70
N PHE A 4 -7.91 26.01 1.45
CA PHE A 4 -6.95 26.69 0.59
C PHE A 4 -7.53 28.07 0.28
N ARG A 5 -7.13 29.06 1.11
CA ARG A 5 -7.38 30.47 0.83
C ARG A 5 -6.71 30.83 -0.49
N ALA A 6 -7.49 31.50 -1.33
CA ALA A 6 -7.15 32.09 -2.60
C ALA A 6 -5.74 32.71 -2.61
N LEU A 7 -4.88 32.22 -3.51
CA LEU A 7 -3.82 33.05 -4.07
C LEU A 7 -4.44 33.82 -5.24
N GLU A 8 -5.15 34.90 -4.93
CA GLU A 8 -5.39 35.97 -5.89
C GLU A 8 -4.05 36.68 -6.13
N VAL A 9 -3.42 36.41 -7.26
CA VAL A 9 -2.35 37.26 -7.79
C VAL A 9 -2.83 37.79 -9.13
N LEU A 10 -3.53 38.93 -9.07
CA LEU A 10 -3.92 39.76 -10.21
C LEU A 10 -2.67 40.43 -10.77
N PHE A 11 -2.20 40.00 -11.95
CA PHE A 11 -1.34 40.82 -12.81
C PHE A 11 -2.13 41.20 -14.07
N LEU A 12 -2.54 42.46 -14.12
CA LEU A 12 -2.90 43.16 -15.35
C LEU A 12 -1.59 43.51 -16.09
N ILE A 13 -1.52 43.29 -17.40
CA ILE A 13 -1.03 44.24 -18.44
C ILE A 13 -0.85 43.55 -19.82
N SER A 14 -1.28 44.31 -20.85
CA SER A 14 -0.99 44.29 -22.30
C SER A 14 -1.63 43.24 -23.22
N LEU A 15 -2.61 43.73 -23.99
CA LEU A 15 -3.16 43.16 -25.22
C LEU A 15 -2.14 43.30 -26.36
N THR A 16 -1.34 42.28 -26.62
CA THR A 16 -0.79 41.99 -27.97
C THR A 16 -0.35 40.52 -28.04
N SER A 17 -1.27 39.62 -28.38
CA SER A 17 -0.91 38.23 -28.70
C SER A 17 -0.35 38.17 -30.12
N PHE A 18 0.97 38.13 -30.25
CA PHE A 18 1.62 37.71 -31.48
C PHE A 18 1.30 36.21 -31.72
N PRO A 19 0.88 35.81 -32.94
CA PRO A 19 0.65 34.42 -33.26
C PRO A 19 2.02 33.74 -33.45
N VAL A 20 2.50 33.08 -32.40
CA VAL A 20 3.72 32.27 -32.48
C VAL A 20 3.32 30.86 -32.91
N SER A 21 3.38 30.65 -34.23
CA SER A 21 3.34 29.40 -35.02
C SER A 21 2.73 28.14 -34.39
N GLY A 22 1.69 27.63 -35.07
CA GLY A 22 1.24 26.23 -35.06
C GLY A 22 -0.03 25.97 -34.27
N LEU A 23 -0.05 26.25 -32.96
CA LEU A 23 -1.13 25.83 -32.07
C LEU A 23 -1.70 26.98 -31.25
N SER A 24 -2.98 27.29 -31.47
CA SER A 24 -3.66 28.35 -30.73
C SER A 24 -4.00 27.92 -29.30
N VAL A 25 -4.02 28.88 -28.36
CA VAL A 25 -4.27 28.62 -26.93
C VAL A 25 -5.66 27.98 -26.70
N ASP A 26 -6.65 28.35 -27.52
CA ASP A 26 -8.00 27.80 -27.45
C ASP A 26 -8.06 26.33 -27.89
N VAL A 27 -7.26 25.93 -28.88
CA VAL A 27 -7.16 24.53 -29.31
C VAL A 27 -6.45 23.70 -28.24
N ALA A 28 -5.29 24.16 -27.76
CA ALA A 28 -4.51 23.46 -26.74
C ALA A 28 -5.30 23.28 -25.43
N SER A 29 -5.98 24.33 -24.96
CA SER A 29 -6.83 24.26 -23.76
C SER A 29 -7.99 23.30 -23.93
N GLY A 30 -8.65 23.28 -25.11
CA GLY A 30 -9.72 22.34 -25.42
C GLY A 30 -9.27 20.88 -25.30
N VAL A 31 -8.12 20.55 -25.89
CA VAL A 31 -7.51 19.21 -25.81
C VAL A 31 -7.20 18.83 -24.35
N ILE A 32 -6.57 19.74 -23.59
CA ILE A 32 -6.20 19.50 -22.18
C ILE A 32 -7.45 19.24 -21.32
N VAL A 33 -8.49 20.04 -21.48
CA VAL A 33 -9.73 19.93 -20.71
C VAL A 33 -10.44 18.61 -21.02
N ASP A 34 -10.54 18.22 -22.29
CA ASP A 34 -11.23 16.98 -22.66
C ASP A 34 -10.43 15.74 -22.24
N ILE A 35 -9.09 15.76 -22.32
CA ILE A 35 -8.23 14.71 -21.74
C ILE A 35 -8.41 14.65 -20.22
N GLY A 36 -8.39 15.80 -19.54
CA GLY A 36 -8.60 15.90 -18.11
C GLY A 36 -9.95 15.33 -17.67
N ARG A 37 -11.03 15.63 -18.40
CA ARG A 37 -12.36 15.06 -18.18
C ARG A 37 -12.39 13.56 -18.41
N LYS A 38 -11.83 13.10 -19.53
CA LYS A 38 -11.80 11.67 -19.91
C LYS A 38 -11.11 10.81 -18.84
N PHE A 39 -10.09 11.35 -18.17
CA PHE A 39 -9.32 10.63 -17.17
C PHE A 39 -9.58 11.05 -15.72
N SER A 40 -10.60 11.89 -15.47
CA SER A 40 -10.93 12.39 -14.13
C SER A 40 -9.73 13.01 -13.40
N SER A 41 -8.98 13.86 -14.11
CA SER A 41 -7.79 14.52 -13.58
C SER A 41 -8.12 15.51 -12.46
N GLY A 42 -7.30 15.53 -11.41
CA GLY A 42 -7.39 16.49 -10.30
C GLY A 42 -6.73 17.84 -10.56
N GLY A 43 -5.90 17.94 -11.61
CA GLY A 43 -5.16 19.16 -11.93
C GLY A 43 -4.25 19.02 -13.15
N VAL A 44 -3.75 20.16 -13.64
CA VAL A 44 -2.87 20.28 -14.80
C VAL A 44 -1.57 20.96 -14.39
N TYR A 45 -0.44 20.35 -14.74
CA TYR A 45 0.88 20.91 -14.58
C TYR A 45 1.45 21.28 -15.96
N LEU A 46 1.71 22.56 -16.17
CA LEU A 46 2.35 23.07 -17.39
C LEU A 46 3.86 23.11 -17.13
N LEU A 47 4.62 22.25 -17.80
CA LEU A 47 6.06 22.11 -17.61
C LEU A 47 6.80 22.97 -18.63
N VAL A 48 7.65 23.87 -18.14
CA VAL A 48 8.27 24.93 -18.95
C VAL A 48 9.79 24.98 -18.69
N SER A 49 10.62 25.18 -19.74
CA SER A 49 12.07 25.41 -19.59
C SER A 49 12.36 26.81 -19.01
N SER A 50 13.52 27.00 -18.41
CA SER A 50 13.89 28.20 -17.64
C SER A 50 13.83 29.51 -18.44
N GLU A 51 14.03 29.48 -19.75
CA GLU A 51 13.94 30.66 -20.64
C GLU A 51 12.49 31.08 -20.99
N GLN A 52 11.49 30.21 -20.82
CA GLN A 52 10.10 30.49 -21.22
C GLN A 52 9.17 30.93 -20.06
N VAL A 53 9.72 31.11 -18.86
CA VAL A 53 8.94 31.45 -17.64
C VAL A 53 8.46 32.91 -17.62
N ALA A 54 9.05 33.79 -18.44
CA ALA A 54 8.78 35.23 -18.41
C ALA A 54 7.85 35.69 -19.56
N GLY A 55 6.55 35.42 -19.42
CA GLY A 55 5.47 36.02 -20.23
C GLY A 55 5.25 35.39 -21.60
N GLY A 56 4.01 35.00 -21.91
CA GLY A 56 3.64 34.43 -23.22
C GLY A 56 2.57 33.34 -23.17
N TRP A 57 2.54 32.52 -24.22
CA TRP A 57 1.53 31.48 -24.52
C TRP A 57 1.15 30.58 -23.33
N TRP A 58 2.11 30.18 -22.49
CA TRP A 58 1.87 29.36 -21.30
C TRP A 58 1.04 30.06 -20.22
N THR A 59 1.26 31.36 -20.02
CA THR A 59 0.49 32.16 -19.05
C THR A 59 -0.95 32.37 -19.53
N ASP A 60 -1.14 32.57 -20.84
CA ASP A 60 -2.46 32.67 -21.45
C ASP A 60 -3.21 31.33 -21.39
N LEU A 61 -2.50 30.22 -21.63
CA LEU A 61 -3.04 28.87 -21.49
C LEU A 61 -3.48 28.59 -20.05
N ALA A 62 -2.65 28.90 -19.05
CA ALA A 62 -2.99 28.74 -17.64
C ALA A 62 -4.26 29.53 -17.28
N ARG A 63 -4.35 30.79 -17.74
CA ARG A 63 -5.53 31.65 -17.50
C ARG A 63 -6.80 31.07 -18.14
N TYR A 64 -6.68 30.54 -19.36
CA TYR A 64 -7.80 29.93 -20.06
C TYR A 64 -8.28 28.65 -19.34
N LEU A 65 -7.36 27.80 -18.87
CA LEU A 65 -7.68 26.60 -18.10
C LEU A 65 -8.39 26.91 -16.78
N ILE A 66 -7.93 27.93 -16.06
CA ILE A 66 -8.56 28.38 -14.81
C ILE A 66 -9.99 28.87 -15.07
N THR A 67 -10.20 29.61 -16.18
CA THR A 67 -11.53 30.08 -16.60
C THR A 67 -12.45 28.90 -16.97
N ALA A 68 -11.88 27.83 -17.52
CA ALA A 68 -12.56 26.56 -17.77
C ALA A 68 -12.71 25.67 -16.51
N HIS A 69 -12.50 26.22 -15.30
CA HIS A 69 -12.61 25.52 -14.01
C HIS A 69 -11.64 24.34 -13.85
N THR A 70 -10.50 24.39 -14.53
CA THR A 70 -9.43 23.39 -14.43
C THR A 70 -8.27 23.98 -13.64
N LEU A 71 -7.88 23.34 -12.52
CA LEU A 71 -6.73 23.76 -11.72
C LEU A 71 -5.46 23.59 -12.56
N ALA A 72 -4.71 24.68 -12.79
CA ALA A 72 -3.49 24.67 -13.58
C ALA A 72 -2.35 25.38 -12.82
N ALA A 73 -1.16 24.77 -12.83
CA ALA A 73 0.06 25.36 -12.27
C ALA A 73 1.21 25.28 -13.27
N VAL A 74 2.02 26.33 -13.36
CA VAL A 74 3.22 26.37 -14.21
C VAL A 74 4.43 25.97 -13.36
N ILE A 75 5.18 24.96 -13.82
CA ILE A 75 6.36 24.43 -13.13
C ILE A 75 7.57 24.52 -14.06
N ASN A 76 8.68 25.03 -13.51
CA ASN A 76 9.95 25.06 -14.22
C ASN A 76 10.64 23.69 -14.17
N LEU A 77 11.04 23.17 -15.33
CA LEU A 77 11.72 21.88 -15.49
C LEU A 77 13.04 21.78 -14.69
N GLY A 78 13.77 22.90 -14.49
CA GLY A 78 14.98 22.92 -13.66
C GLY A 78 14.74 22.63 -12.17
N ASN A 79 13.48 22.76 -11.71
CA ASN A 79 13.05 22.42 -10.34
C ASN A 79 12.23 21.11 -10.30
N ALA A 80 12.22 20.31 -11.37
CA ALA A 80 11.34 19.15 -11.52
C ALA A 80 11.65 17.97 -10.57
N SER A 81 12.69 18.07 -9.74
CA SER A 81 12.86 17.20 -8.56
C SER A 81 11.74 17.37 -7.53
N ILE A 82 10.93 18.43 -7.66
CA ILE A 82 9.75 18.73 -6.84
C ILE A 82 8.49 18.40 -7.64
N PHE A 83 8.25 17.12 -7.90
CA PHE A 83 6.95 16.64 -8.38
C PHE A 83 6.13 16.16 -7.17
N PRO A 84 5.25 16.99 -6.58
CA PRO A 84 4.30 16.51 -5.60
C PRO A 84 3.20 15.79 -6.37
N VAL A 85 3.34 14.48 -6.57
CA VAL A 85 2.20 13.67 -7.04
C VAL A 85 1.18 13.64 -5.90
N PRO A 86 -0.02 14.23 -6.04
CA PRO A 86 -1.06 14.07 -5.05
C PRO A 86 -1.45 12.59 -5.01
N SER A 87 -1.51 12.00 -3.82
CA SER A 87 -1.73 10.56 -3.64
C SER A 87 -3.12 10.06 -4.06
N GLU A 88 -4.05 10.96 -4.40
CA GLU A 88 -5.46 10.62 -4.64
C GLU A 88 -6.00 11.01 -6.02
N ALA A 89 -5.32 11.87 -6.79
CA ALA A 89 -5.81 12.33 -8.09
C ALA A 89 -4.72 12.34 -9.17
N VAL A 90 -5.01 11.68 -10.30
CA VAL A 90 -4.13 11.68 -11.48
C VAL A 90 -4.03 13.11 -12.02
N SER A 91 -2.83 13.56 -12.35
CA SER A 91 -2.59 14.91 -12.88
C SER A 91 -2.16 14.84 -14.35
N VAL A 92 -2.52 15.85 -15.14
CA VAL A 92 -2.09 15.97 -16.55
C VAL A 92 -0.85 16.87 -16.62
N CYS A 93 0.28 16.31 -17.02
CA CYS A 93 1.53 17.03 -17.24
C CYS A 93 1.64 17.40 -18.72
N VAL A 94 1.67 18.70 -19.01
CA VAL A 94 1.67 19.23 -20.38
C VAL A 94 3.04 19.80 -20.69
N MET A 95 3.58 19.41 -21.84
CA MET A 95 4.81 19.94 -22.42
C MET A 95 4.58 20.36 -23.86
N ARG A 96 5.43 21.26 -24.34
CA ARG A 96 5.54 21.63 -25.75
C ARG A 96 6.96 21.35 -26.19
N SER A 97 7.14 20.66 -27.30
CA SER A 97 8.48 20.48 -27.89
C SER A 97 8.80 21.70 -28.75
N ALA A 98 9.59 22.64 -28.22
CA ALA A 98 10.13 23.76 -28.99
C ALA A 98 11.62 23.56 -29.35
N GLY A 99 12.40 22.78 -28.59
CA GLY A 99 13.84 22.59 -28.79
C GLY A 99 14.42 21.26 -28.28
N MET A 100 15.76 21.17 -28.25
CA MET A 100 16.53 20.00 -27.77
C MET A 100 16.60 19.94 -26.23
N GLU A 101 16.38 21.06 -25.53
CA GLU A 101 16.39 21.10 -24.07
C GLU A 101 15.20 20.35 -23.47
N GLU A 102 14.00 20.47 -24.03
CA GLU A 102 12.82 19.76 -23.51
C GLU A 102 12.95 18.25 -23.68
N VAL A 103 13.62 17.80 -24.76
CA VAL A 103 13.92 16.38 -24.98
C VAL A 103 14.92 15.86 -23.94
N SER A 104 15.93 16.66 -23.61
CA SER A 104 16.92 16.33 -22.57
C SER A 104 16.28 16.28 -21.18
N ALA A 105 15.42 17.24 -20.85
CA ALA A 105 14.65 17.24 -19.60
C ALA A 105 13.68 16.05 -19.52
N LEU A 106 13.05 15.69 -20.65
CA LEU A 106 12.22 14.49 -20.75
C LEU A 106 13.03 13.21 -20.50
N GLN A 107 14.26 13.12 -20.98
CA GLN A 107 15.16 11.98 -20.72
C GLN A 107 15.51 11.87 -19.23
N GLU A 108 15.79 12.98 -18.56
CA GLU A 108 16.02 13.00 -17.11
C GLU A 108 14.78 12.57 -16.34
N LEU A 109 13.60 13.10 -16.71
CA LEU A 109 12.31 12.72 -16.11
C LEU A 109 11.94 11.27 -16.36
N SER A 110 12.32 10.73 -17.52
CA SER A 110 12.16 9.32 -17.89
C SER A 110 12.99 8.38 -17.02
N GLY A 111 14.12 8.85 -16.50
CA GLY A 111 14.89 8.14 -15.49
C GLY A 111 14.22 8.05 -14.11
N LEU A 112 13.20 8.89 -13.84
CA LEU A 112 12.48 8.88 -12.57
C LEU A 112 11.40 7.79 -12.56
N ARG A 113 11.41 6.94 -11.52
CA ARG A 113 10.54 5.74 -11.38
C ARG A 113 9.02 5.99 -11.29
N ASN A 114 8.55 7.23 -11.50
CA ASN A 114 7.20 7.68 -11.18
C ASN A 114 6.40 8.23 -12.37
N MET A 115 6.88 8.13 -13.61
CA MET A 115 6.14 8.63 -14.78
C MET A 115 4.71 8.07 -14.89
N HIS A 116 4.48 6.83 -14.45
CA HIS A 116 3.17 6.17 -14.48
C HIS A 116 2.09 6.85 -13.61
N LEU A 117 2.46 7.74 -12.69
CA LEU A 117 1.52 8.41 -11.79
C LEU A 117 0.81 9.63 -12.41
N ALA A 118 1.24 10.05 -13.59
CA ALA A 118 0.68 11.19 -14.31
C ALA A 118 0.33 10.82 -15.76
N ILE A 119 -0.55 11.62 -16.35
CA ILE A 119 -0.84 11.59 -17.78
C ILE A 119 0.06 12.62 -18.43
N TRP A 120 0.89 12.19 -19.36
CA TRP A 120 1.81 13.05 -20.08
C TRP A 120 1.20 13.44 -21.42
N LEU A 121 1.17 14.73 -21.71
CA LEU A 121 0.70 15.29 -22.97
C LEU A 121 1.79 16.16 -23.56
N LEU A 122 2.31 15.76 -24.72
CA LEU A 122 3.29 16.51 -25.48
C LEU A 122 2.64 17.12 -26.71
N PHE A 123 2.64 18.45 -26.80
CA PHE A 123 2.32 19.15 -28.05
C PHE A 123 3.56 19.20 -28.93
N LEU A 124 3.46 18.62 -30.13
CA LEU A 124 4.53 18.55 -31.11
C LEU A 124 4.24 19.50 -32.28
N GLU A 125 5.24 20.27 -32.70
CA GLU A 125 5.12 21.21 -33.81
C GLU A 125 5.07 20.51 -35.18
N ASP A 126 4.38 21.14 -36.12
CA ASP A 126 4.15 20.62 -37.48
C ASP A 126 5.47 20.34 -38.21
N GLY A 127 5.51 19.23 -38.95
CA GLY A 127 6.67 18.83 -39.75
C GLY A 127 7.76 18.06 -38.98
N ARG A 128 7.63 17.86 -37.67
CA ARG A 128 8.51 16.97 -36.90
C ARG A 128 7.90 15.58 -36.71
N SER A 129 8.71 14.54 -36.85
CA SER A 129 8.25 13.16 -36.64
C SER A 129 8.36 12.74 -35.17
N VAL A 130 7.35 12.01 -34.68
CA VAL A 130 7.30 11.52 -33.30
C VAL A 130 8.44 10.52 -33.01
N ASP A 131 8.74 9.66 -33.99
CA ASP A 131 9.77 8.62 -33.86
C ASP A 131 11.19 9.20 -33.73
N GLU A 132 11.51 10.29 -34.43
CA GLU A 132 12.82 10.93 -34.35
C GLU A 132 13.06 11.61 -32.99
N ILE A 133 12.05 12.32 -32.47
CA ILE A 133 12.18 13.10 -31.22
C ILE A 133 12.18 12.18 -30.00
N LEU A 134 11.37 11.13 -30.01
CA LEU A 134 11.19 10.22 -28.87
C LEU A 134 12.03 8.93 -29.00
N ARG A 135 12.97 8.88 -29.96
CA ARG A 135 13.82 7.72 -30.22
C ARG A 135 14.61 7.29 -28.99
N ASP A 136 15.15 8.24 -28.24
CA ASP A 136 15.99 7.98 -27.08
C ASP A 136 15.24 8.12 -25.75
N LEU A 137 13.93 8.40 -25.81
CA LEU A 137 13.09 8.51 -24.62
C LEU A 137 12.60 7.12 -24.20
N HIS A 138 12.87 6.75 -22.95
CA HIS A 138 12.30 5.55 -22.34
C HIS A 138 10.91 5.87 -21.77
N VAL A 139 9.85 5.59 -22.53
CA VAL A 139 8.48 5.70 -22.04
C VAL A 139 8.01 4.33 -21.55
N PRO A 140 7.82 4.12 -20.23
CA PRO A 140 7.45 2.81 -19.69
C PRO A 140 6.09 2.31 -20.18
N PHE A 141 5.92 0.99 -20.30
CA PHE A 141 4.66 0.38 -20.74
C PHE A 141 3.46 0.69 -19.84
N ASN A 142 3.67 1.04 -18.56
CA ASN A 142 2.59 1.43 -17.64
C ASN A 142 2.35 2.95 -17.57
N CYS A 143 3.06 3.75 -18.39
CA CYS A 143 2.89 5.20 -18.47
C CYS A 143 1.84 5.56 -19.53
N ARG A 144 1.03 6.59 -19.27
CA ARG A 144 0.12 7.18 -20.27
C ARG A 144 0.79 8.41 -20.87
N PHE A 145 1.34 8.27 -22.07
CA PHE A 145 2.01 9.34 -22.79
C PHE A 145 1.32 9.56 -24.13
N LEU A 146 0.77 10.75 -24.32
CA LEU A 146 0.06 11.16 -25.52
C LEU A 146 0.84 12.27 -26.20
N VAL A 147 0.97 12.17 -27.52
CA VAL A 147 1.52 13.20 -28.39
C VAL A 147 0.37 13.79 -29.20
N ALA A 148 0.24 15.11 -29.14
CA ALA A 148 -0.75 15.90 -29.86
C ALA A 148 -0.07 16.63 -31.01
N GLN A 149 -0.51 16.34 -32.24
CA GLN A 149 -0.07 16.99 -33.47
C GLN A 149 -1.27 17.67 -34.14
N TYR A 150 -1.10 18.89 -34.61
CA TYR A 150 -2.16 19.61 -35.31
C TYR A 150 -2.04 19.33 -36.82
N GLU A 151 -3.07 18.75 -37.42
CA GLU A 151 -3.09 18.37 -38.83
C GLU A 151 -4.52 18.46 -39.38
N ASP A 152 -4.69 19.07 -40.54
CA ASP A 152 -5.98 19.17 -41.26
C ASP A 152 -7.17 19.66 -40.39
N ASP A 153 -6.96 20.76 -39.66
CA ASP A 153 -7.97 21.36 -38.75
C ASP A 153 -8.45 20.41 -37.64
N ALA A 154 -7.57 19.47 -37.25
CA ALA A 154 -7.80 18.53 -36.16
C ALA A 154 -6.52 18.35 -35.33
N VAL A 155 -6.67 17.91 -34.09
CA VAL A 155 -5.53 17.44 -33.29
C VAL A 155 -5.54 15.92 -33.33
N GLN A 156 -4.51 15.35 -33.97
CA GLN A 156 -4.22 13.92 -33.95
C GLN A 156 -3.56 13.58 -32.62
N LEU A 157 -4.11 12.58 -31.93
CA LEU A 157 -3.57 12.08 -30.67
C LEU A 157 -2.97 10.70 -30.88
N THR A 158 -1.69 10.57 -30.57
CA THR A 158 -0.92 9.33 -30.70
C THR A 158 -0.39 8.94 -29.32
N GLU A 159 -0.71 7.73 -28.90
CA GLU A 159 -0.15 7.14 -27.68
C GLU A 159 1.23 6.55 -27.98
N VAL A 160 2.18 6.81 -27.08
CA VAL A 160 3.58 6.42 -27.24
C VAL A 160 4.04 5.63 -26.03
N TYR A 161 4.65 4.46 -26.25
CA TYR A 161 5.20 3.63 -25.18
C TYR A 161 6.25 2.63 -25.71
N ARG A 162 7.01 2.03 -24.79
CA ARG A 162 7.87 0.86 -25.06
C ARG A 162 7.47 -0.29 -24.16
N VAL A 163 7.39 -1.50 -24.73
CA VAL A 163 7.12 -2.73 -23.96
C VAL A 163 8.26 -3.03 -22.98
N SER A 164 9.51 -2.81 -23.40
CA SER A 164 10.69 -2.84 -22.55
C SER A 164 11.78 -1.92 -23.10
N VAL A 165 12.84 -1.68 -22.32
CA VAL A 165 13.98 -0.83 -22.72
C VAL A 165 14.57 -1.24 -24.07
N ASN A 166 14.55 -2.54 -24.39
CA ASN A 166 15.15 -3.10 -25.60
C ASN A 166 14.18 -3.18 -26.80
N HIS A 167 12.94 -2.73 -26.65
CA HIS A 167 11.93 -2.78 -27.72
C HIS A 167 11.79 -1.43 -28.41
N PRO A 168 11.42 -1.40 -29.71
CA PRO A 168 11.22 -0.18 -30.45
C PRO A 168 10.08 0.67 -29.86
N LEU A 169 10.09 1.95 -30.18
CA LEU A 169 9.02 2.87 -29.80
C LEU A 169 7.73 2.42 -30.49
N THR A 170 6.65 2.32 -29.72
CA THR A 170 5.34 1.95 -30.25
C THR A 170 4.49 3.20 -30.37
N LEU A 171 3.99 3.45 -31.57
CA LEU A 171 3.07 4.53 -31.87
C LEU A 171 1.69 3.94 -32.13
N ASN A 172 0.74 4.26 -31.26
CA ASN A 172 -0.63 3.79 -31.39
C ASN A 172 -1.57 4.97 -31.61
N HIS A 173 -2.36 4.96 -32.67
CA HIS A 173 -3.32 6.04 -32.94
C HIS A 173 -4.43 6.01 -31.88
N TYR A 174 -4.48 7.03 -31.03
CA TYR A 174 -5.40 7.10 -29.90
C TYR A 174 -6.74 7.73 -30.29
N GLY A 175 -6.70 8.79 -31.10
CA GLY A 175 -7.91 9.47 -31.51
C GLY A 175 -7.70 10.81 -32.19
N ILE A 176 -8.82 11.47 -32.46
CA ILE A 176 -8.87 12.77 -33.11
C ILE A 176 -9.69 13.71 -32.23
N TRP A 177 -9.13 14.88 -31.95
CA TRP A 177 -9.81 15.97 -31.27
C TRP A 177 -10.11 17.10 -32.26
N LYS A 178 -11.35 17.61 -32.24
CA LYS A 178 -11.79 18.75 -33.04
C LYS A 178 -12.59 19.70 -32.19
N LYS A 179 -12.41 21.00 -32.41
CA LYS A 179 -13.12 22.04 -31.67
C LYS A 179 -14.64 21.91 -31.89
N GLY A 180 -15.40 21.86 -30.79
CA GLY A 180 -16.87 21.75 -30.82
C GLY A 180 -17.42 20.33 -31.03
N TYR A 181 -16.54 19.34 -31.21
CA TYR A 181 -16.93 17.93 -31.32
C TYR A 181 -16.40 17.14 -30.12
N PRO A 182 -17.14 16.13 -29.62
CA PRO A 182 -16.61 15.21 -28.62
C PRO A 182 -15.34 14.54 -29.15
N MET A 183 -14.34 14.42 -28.29
CA MET A 183 -13.10 13.72 -28.62
C MET A 183 -13.40 12.30 -29.11
N SER A 184 -13.05 12.02 -30.36
CA SER A 184 -13.16 10.67 -30.92
C SER A 184 -11.96 9.87 -30.47
N SER A 185 -12.14 8.96 -29.53
CA SER A 185 -11.13 7.97 -29.20
C SER A 185 -11.59 6.60 -29.69
N LYS A 186 -10.80 5.99 -30.57
CA LYS A 186 -10.84 4.53 -30.65
C LYS A 186 -10.25 4.01 -29.34
N VAL A 187 -10.63 2.79 -28.94
CA VAL A 187 -9.97 2.05 -27.85
C VAL A 187 -10.51 2.33 -26.43
N ASN A 188 -11.28 1.36 -25.92
CA ASN A 188 -11.24 1.02 -24.50
C ASN A 188 -9.78 0.75 -24.15
N ALA A 189 -9.23 1.29 -23.05
CA ALA A 189 -7.78 1.18 -22.72
C ALA A 189 -7.16 -0.23 -22.89
N TYR A 190 -7.97 -1.29 -22.77
CA TYR A 190 -7.60 -2.70 -22.98
C TYR A 190 -7.33 -3.12 -24.43
N GLU A 191 -7.88 -2.44 -25.45
CA GLU A 191 -7.70 -2.80 -26.86
C GLU A 191 -6.40 -2.22 -27.48
N GLY A 192 -5.86 -1.14 -26.93
CA GLY A 192 -4.73 -0.39 -27.53
C GLY A 192 -3.36 -0.95 -27.19
N ARG A 193 -3.26 -1.68 -26.07
CA ARG A 193 -2.04 -2.34 -25.60
C ARG A 193 -2.26 -3.85 -25.50
N ASN A 194 -2.83 -4.42 -26.56
CA ASN A 194 -3.31 -5.80 -26.59
C ASN A 194 -2.21 -6.86 -26.88
N ASN A 195 -0.98 -6.42 -27.11
CA ASN A 195 0.15 -7.31 -27.34
C ASN A 195 1.42 -6.74 -26.70
N LEU A 196 2.33 -7.62 -26.30
CA LEU A 196 3.65 -7.28 -25.79
C LEU A 196 4.71 -7.39 -26.90
N GLN A 197 4.36 -7.13 -28.16
CA GLN A 197 5.27 -7.18 -29.31
C GLN A 197 6.05 -8.50 -29.47
N GLY A 198 5.39 -9.63 -29.25
CA GLY A 198 6.01 -10.97 -29.41
C GLY A 198 6.84 -11.42 -28.21
N LEU A 199 6.81 -10.68 -27.10
CA LEU A 199 7.46 -11.06 -25.87
C LEU A 199 6.77 -12.28 -25.25
N VAL A 200 7.54 -13.36 -25.10
CA VAL A 200 7.06 -14.65 -24.60
C VAL A 200 7.40 -14.77 -23.12
N MET A 201 6.40 -15.02 -22.28
CA MET A 201 6.57 -15.28 -20.85
C MET A 201 6.26 -16.75 -20.56
N LYS A 202 7.21 -17.46 -19.93
CA LYS A 202 6.95 -18.81 -19.42
C LYS A 202 6.16 -18.70 -18.11
N ALA A 203 4.86 -18.92 -18.22
CA ALA A 203 3.98 -18.94 -17.06
C ALA A 203 3.86 -20.35 -16.48
N ILE A 204 3.87 -20.43 -15.15
CA ILE A 204 3.46 -21.62 -14.42
C ILE A 204 2.16 -21.34 -13.68
N VAL A 205 1.22 -22.28 -13.80
CA VAL A 205 -0.02 -22.32 -13.03
C VAL A 205 -0.05 -23.66 -12.33
N ILE A 206 -0.08 -23.63 -11.00
CA ILE A 206 -0.23 -24.84 -10.20
C ILE A 206 -1.71 -25.10 -10.00
N ASN A 207 -2.14 -26.32 -10.38
CA ASN A 207 -3.51 -26.78 -10.13
C ASN A 207 -3.66 -27.12 -8.64
N ILE A 208 -4.66 -26.52 -7.99
CA ILE A 208 -4.80 -26.47 -6.53
C ILE A 208 -5.32 -27.81 -5.95
N SER A 209 -5.67 -28.79 -6.80
CA SER A 209 -6.20 -30.09 -6.40
C SER A 209 -5.14 -31.07 -5.89
N GLU A 210 -3.88 -30.89 -6.25
CA GLU A 210 -2.75 -31.61 -5.68
C GLU A 210 -1.86 -30.54 -5.03
N ASP A 211 -1.70 -30.58 -3.70
CA ASP A 211 -0.91 -29.66 -2.87
C ASP A 211 0.59 -29.70 -3.26
N SER A 212 0.89 -29.30 -4.48
CA SER A 212 2.23 -28.98 -4.95
C SER A 212 2.61 -27.64 -4.30
N SER A 213 3.69 -27.71 -3.52
CA SER A 213 4.01 -26.69 -2.53
C SER A 213 4.07 -25.30 -3.16
N SER A 214 3.45 -24.32 -2.51
CA SER A 214 3.67 -22.89 -2.82
C SER A 214 5.13 -22.45 -2.60
N GLY A 215 6.00 -23.36 -2.18
CA GLY A 215 7.43 -23.20 -1.96
C GLY A 215 7.78 -22.96 -0.50
N SER A 216 8.58 -23.88 0.05
CA SER A 216 9.23 -23.78 1.35
C SER A 216 10.74 -23.94 1.17
N ILE A 217 11.49 -23.45 2.16
CA ILE A 217 12.93 -23.68 2.23
C ILE A 217 13.19 -25.06 2.84
N SER A 218 14.04 -25.84 2.17
CA SER A 218 14.55 -27.12 2.64
C SER A 218 15.72 -26.90 3.61
N ALA A 219 16.11 -27.96 4.35
CA ALA A 219 17.20 -27.88 5.33
C ALA A 219 18.57 -27.52 4.73
N ASP A 220 18.75 -27.78 3.43
CA ASP A 220 19.93 -27.40 2.63
C ASP A 220 19.89 -25.93 2.14
N GLY A 221 18.86 -25.17 2.51
CA GLY A 221 18.66 -23.78 2.09
C GLY A 221 18.03 -23.62 0.70
N THR A 222 17.68 -24.72 0.02
CA THR A 222 17.08 -24.65 -1.31
C THR A 222 15.56 -24.45 -1.24
N TRP A 223 15.01 -23.68 -2.18
CA TRP A 223 13.56 -23.51 -2.30
C TRP A 223 12.95 -24.62 -3.15
N ASN A 224 11.88 -25.23 -2.64
CA ASN A 224 11.07 -26.19 -3.40
C ASN A 224 9.82 -25.52 -4.00
N GLY A 225 9.00 -26.32 -4.69
CA GLY A 225 7.71 -25.89 -5.20
C GLY A 225 7.78 -24.70 -6.15
N LEU A 226 6.73 -23.89 -6.16
CA LEU A 226 6.59 -22.73 -7.03
C LEU A 226 7.74 -21.72 -6.88
N ILE A 227 8.13 -21.41 -5.64
CA ILE A 227 9.23 -20.48 -5.36
C ILE A 227 10.55 -21.06 -5.86
N GLY A 228 10.77 -22.37 -5.71
CA GLY A 228 11.94 -23.05 -6.25
C GLY A 228 12.04 -22.97 -7.77
N ILE A 229 10.93 -23.19 -8.47
CA ILE A 229 10.85 -23.11 -9.95
C ILE A 229 11.21 -21.70 -10.43
N LEU A 230 10.68 -20.66 -9.78
CA LEU A 230 11.01 -19.26 -10.09
C LEU A 230 12.44 -18.89 -9.72
N ALA A 231 12.93 -19.36 -8.56
CA ALA A 231 14.30 -19.12 -8.11
C ALA A 231 15.33 -19.74 -9.06
N ARG A 232 15.03 -20.92 -9.63
CA ARG A 232 15.85 -21.59 -10.66
C ARG A 232 15.61 -21.06 -12.08
N ARG A 233 14.70 -20.10 -12.26
CA ARG A 233 14.30 -19.52 -13.57
C ARG A 233 13.78 -20.56 -14.57
N GLU A 234 13.15 -21.62 -14.09
CA GLU A 234 12.46 -22.61 -14.93
C GLU A 234 11.16 -22.04 -15.51
N ALA A 235 10.54 -21.11 -14.78
CA ALA A 235 9.43 -20.27 -15.21
C ALA A 235 9.72 -18.79 -14.90
N ASP A 236 9.11 -17.89 -15.68
CA ASP A 236 9.28 -16.43 -15.54
C ASP A 236 8.27 -15.84 -14.57
N VAL A 237 7.05 -16.40 -14.54
CA VAL A 237 5.92 -15.91 -13.75
C VAL A 237 5.09 -17.07 -13.20
N ALA A 238 4.65 -16.92 -11.96
CA ALA A 238 3.68 -17.77 -11.32
C ALA A 238 2.33 -17.07 -11.24
N VAL A 239 1.40 -17.49 -12.10
CA VAL A 239 0.04 -16.92 -12.16
C VAL A 239 -0.87 -17.65 -11.18
N THR A 240 -0.51 -17.55 -9.89
CA THR A 240 -1.30 -18.07 -8.77
C THR A 240 -1.14 -17.13 -7.57
N GLY A 241 -2.17 -17.03 -6.74
CA GLY A 241 -2.17 -16.17 -5.56
C GLY A 241 -1.11 -16.61 -4.56
N THR A 242 0.09 -16.02 -4.65
CA THR A 242 1.24 -16.42 -3.84
C THR A 242 1.35 -15.51 -2.63
N THR A 243 1.40 -16.10 -1.44
CA THR A 243 1.57 -15.33 -0.20
C THR A 243 2.93 -14.64 -0.17
N MET A 244 2.89 -13.31 -0.07
CA MET A 244 4.08 -12.46 0.06
C MET A 244 4.66 -12.60 1.47
N THR A 245 5.94 -12.95 1.55
CA THR A 245 6.72 -12.96 2.80
C THR A 245 8.10 -12.36 2.54
N PRO A 246 8.77 -11.75 3.54
CA PRO A 246 10.12 -11.22 3.38
C PRO A 246 11.11 -12.26 2.84
N MET A 247 11.08 -13.48 3.39
CA MET A 247 11.96 -14.57 2.96
C MET A 247 11.77 -14.96 1.49
N ARG A 248 10.52 -14.94 0.99
CA ARG A 248 10.26 -15.20 -0.44
C ARG A 248 10.70 -14.02 -1.30
N ALA A 249 10.51 -12.79 -0.82
CA ALA A 249 10.89 -11.58 -1.55
C ALA A 249 12.41 -11.44 -1.76
N GLU A 250 13.23 -12.17 -1.00
CA GLU A 250 14.69 -12.26 -1.24
C GLU A 250 15.02 -13.03 -2.52
N VAL A 251 14.25 -14.09 -2.84
CA VAL A 251 14.55 -15.02 -3.94
C VAL A 251 13.62 -14.88 -5.15
N VAL A 252 12.47 -14.23 -5.00
CA VAL A 252 11.52 -13.92 -6.07
C VAL A 252 11.06 -12.46 -5.95
N ASP A 253 10.54 -11.90 -7.03
CA ASP A 253 9.89 -10.58 -7.00
C ASP A 253 8.37 -10.71 -7.04
N PHE A 254 7.67 -9.79 -6.38
CA PHE A 254 6.21 -9.77 -6.35
C PHE A 254 5.65 -8.53 -7.06
N THR A 255 4.43 -8.68 -7.57
CA THR A 255 3.58 -7.53 -7.88
C THR A 255 3.17 -6.78 -6.61
N LEU A 256 2.51 -5.64 -6.78
CA LEU A 256 1.67 -5.09 -5.72
C LEU A 256 0.66 -6.15 -5.26
N PRO A 257 0.24 -6.14 -3.98
CA PRO A 257 -0.79 -7.04 -3.48
C PRO A 257 -2.05 -6.93 -4.34
N ILE A 258 -2.44 -8.03 -4.98
CA ILE A 258 -3.62 -8.08 -5.85
C ILE A 258 -4.85 -8.49 -5.04
N PHE A 259 -4.64 -9.32 -4.02
CA PHE A 259 -5.71 -9.80 -3.16
C PHE A 259 -5.28 -9.84 -1.70
N LEU A 260 -6.13 -9.30 -0.84
CA LEU A 260 -6.00 -9.42 0.61
C LEU A 260 -6.79 -10.63 1.07
N SER A 261 -6.10 -11.64 1.60
CA SER A 261 -6.73 -12.85 2.14
C SER A 261 -6.55 -12.90 3.66
N SER A 262 -7.36 -13.71 4.32
CA SER A 262 -7.29 -13.97 5.75
C SER A 262 -7.10 -15.46 6.00
N LEU A 263 -6.11 -15.80 6.82
CA LEU A 263 -5.95 -17.15 7.39
C LEU A 263 -6.82 -17.26 8.64
N TYR A 264 -7.57 -18.34 8.76
CA TYR A 264 -8.41 -18.62 9.91
C TYR A 264 -7.86 -19.82 10.65
N ILE A 265 -7.81 -19.70 11.98
CA ILE A 265 -7.61 -20.85 12.86
C ILE A 265 -8.95 -21.55 13.00
N VAL A 266 -9.00 -22.82 12.63
CA VAL A 266 -10.21 -23.62 12.69
C VAL A 266 -10.07 -24.79 13.65
N GLY A 267 -11.16 -25.07 14.36
CA GLY A 267 -11.27 -26.16 15.32
C GLY A 267 -12.69 -26.71 15.38
N THR A 268 -12.86 -27.81 16.10
CA THR A 268 -14.18 -28.40 16.37
C THR A 268 -14.76 -27.82 17.67
N MET A 269 -16.00 -27.32 17.63
CA MET A 269 -16.80 -27.05 18.83
C MET A 269 -17.50 -28.35 19.25
N ILE A 270 -17.17 -28.89 20.43
CA ILE A 270 -17.97 -29.92 21.08
C ILE A 270 -19.13 -29.20 21.77
N ASN A 271 -20.38 -29.36 21.30
CA ASN A 271 -21.53 -28.95 22.09
C ASN A 271 -22.52 -30.11 22.29
N CYS A 272 -22.83 -30.32 23.56
CA CYS A 272 -23.74 -31.31 24.13
C CYS A 272 -25.16 -30.71 24.24
N LEU A 273 -26.17 -31.56 23.98
CA LEU A 273 -27.60 -31.46 24.36
C LEU A 273 -28.48 -30.38 23.72
N ILE A 274 -29.37 -30.82 22.81
CA ILE A 274 -30.79 -30.44 22.84
C ILE A 274 -31.64 -31.67 22.47
N THR A 275 -32.52 -32.12 23.38
CA THR A 275 -33.71 -32.93 23.07
C THR A 275 -34.93 -32.23 23.65
N GLY A 276 -35.95 -32.03 22.82
CA GLY A 276 -37.18 -31.32 23.18
C GLY A 276 -38.32 -32.23 23.64
N HIS A 277 -39.33 -31.62 24.28
CA HIS A 277 -40.74 -32.03 24.15
C HIS A 277 -41.70 -30.88 24.56
N ASP A 278 -42.86 -30.84 23.91
CA ASP A 278 -43.89 -29.79 23.93
C ASP A 278 -45.14 -30.22 24.74
N MET A 279 -46.05 -29.26 25.05
CA MET A 279 -47.45 -29.35 25.59
C MET A 279 -47.72 -28.61 26.93
N THR A 280 -48.41 -27.45 26.89
CA THR A 280 -49.48 -27.02 27.85
C THR A 280 -50.07 -25.64 27.50
N ARG A 281 -50.71 -25.56 26.32
CA ARG A 281 -51.07 -24.34 25.56
C ARG A 281 -52.15 -23.39 26.14
N ARG A 282 -52.65 -23.54 27.38
CA ARG A 282 -53.63 -22.58 27.98
C ARG A 282 -53.22 -21.94 29.33
N ALA A 283 -52.19 -22.44 30.00
CA ALA A 283 -51.49 -21.70 31.08
C ALA A 283 -50.31 -20.86 30.53
N MET A 284 -49.99 -21.02 29.25
CA MET A 284 -48.81 -20.45 28.59
C MET A 284 -48.88 -18.94 28.41
N CYS A 285 -50.02 -18.32 28.10
CA CYS A 285 -50.04 -16.87 27.85
C CYS A 285 -49.69 -16.05 29.10
N ILE A 286 -50.22 -16.44 30.26
CA ILE A 286 -49.94 -15.79 31.55
C ILE A 286 -48.52 -16.13 32.03
N ARG A 287 -48.07 -17.38 31.87
CA ARG A 287 -46.68 -17.76 32.19
C ARG A 287 -45.66 -17.07 31.28
N VAL A 288 -45.96 -16.88 30.00
CA VAL A 288 -45.11 -16.12 29.07
C VAL A 288 -45.05 -14.67 29.49
N LEU A 289 -46.16 -14.04 29.87
CA LEU A 289 -46.15 -12.66 30.38
C LEU A 289 -45.26 -12.53 31.64
N PHE A 290 -45.46 -13.42 32.63
CA PHE A 290 -44.65 -13.44 33.85
C PHE A 290 -43.18 -13.79 33.59
N LEU A 291 -42.90 -14.73 32.69
CA LEU A 291 -41.55 -15.12 32.30
C LEU A 291 -40.85 -13.99 31.55
N THR A 292 -41.53 -13.29 30.63
CA THR A 292 -40.95 -12.13 29.93
C THR A 292 -40.69 -10.97 30.89
N ALA A 293 -41.59 -10.73 31.86
CA ALA A 293 -41.40 -9.72 32.88
C ALA A 293 -40.23 -10.07 33.82
N HIS A 294 -40.12 -11.32 34.26
CA HIS A 294 -39.00 -11.80 35.07
C HIS A 294 -37.68 -11.77 34.30
N MET A 295 -37.66 -12.24 33.06
CA MET A 295 -36.45 -12.19 32.22
C MET A 295 -36.00 -10.76 31.98
N THR A 296 -36.93 -9.83 31.74
CA THR A 296 -36.59 -8.41 31.57
C THR A 296 -36.03 -7.82 32.88
N SER A 297 -36.64 -8.16 34.03
CA SER A 297 -36.15 -7.72 35.34
C SER A 297 -34.76 -8.28 35.67
N VAL A 298 -34.50 -9.56 35.38
CA VAL A 298 -33.20 -10.19 35.58
C VAL A 298 -32.14 -9.59 34.64
N VAL A 299 -32.48 -9.35 33.37
CA VAL A 299 -31.54 -8.72 32.42
C VAL A 299 -31.22 -7.30 32.84
N LEU A 300 -32.20 -6.51 33.30
CA LEU A 300 -31.96 -5.15 33.80
C LEU A 300 -31.10 -5.16 35.06
N LEU A 301 -31.38 -6.06 36.01
CA LEU A 301 -30.59 -6.18 37.22
C LEU A 301 -29.15 -6.62 36.91
N ALA A 302 -28.98 -7.61 36.02
CA ALA A 302 -27.67 -8.07 35.58
C ALA A 302 -26.91 -7.00 34.80
N ALA A 303 -27.56 -6.24 33.92
CA ALA A 303 -26.95 -5.13 33.19
C ALA A 303 -26.54 -3.99 34.12
N TYR A 304 -27.38 -3.68 35.13
CA TYR A 304 -27.05 -2.70 36.16
C TYR A 304 -25.88 -3.15 37.02
N SER A 305 -25.88 -4.39 37.50
CA SER A 305 -24.77 -4.96 38.28
C SER A 305 -23.49 -5.03 37.45
N ALA A 306 -23.57 -5.45 36.18
CA ALA A 306 -22.42 -5.49 35.28
C ALA A 306 -21.88 -4.08 34.98
N GLY A 307 -22.76 -3.09 34.77
CA GLY A 307 -22.37 -1.70 34.61
C GLY A 307 -21.67 -1.16 35.86
N LEU A 308 -22.27 -1.34 37.03
CA LEU A 308 -21.72 -0.90 38.31
C LEU A 308 -20.37 -1.55 38.62
N ILE A 309 -20.26 -2.87 38.44
CA ILE A 309 -19.00 -3.61 38.61
C ILE A 309 -17.99 -3.14 37.55
N SER A 310 -18.38 -2.93 36.30
CA SER A 310 -17.50 -2.41 35.26
C SER A 310 -16.95 -1.03 35.61
N THR A 311 -17.73 -0.14 36.22
CA THR A 311 -17.23 1.18 36.61
C THR A 311 -16.33 1.09 37.85
N LEU A 312 -16.67 0.24 38.81
CA LEU A 312 -15.90 0.08 40.06
C LEU A 312 -14.60 -0.73 39.88
N THR A 313 -14.51 -1.56 38.85
CA THR A 313 -13.31 -2.36 38.55
C THR A 313 -12.32 -1.64 37.66
N VAL A 314 -12.71 -0.53 37.02
CA VAL A 314 -11.79 0.26 36.20
C VAL A 314 -10.99 1.19 37.10
N GLU A 315 -9.81 0.72 37.53
CA GLU A 315 -8.71 1.60 37.91
C GLU A 315 -8.25 2.36 36.65
N THR A 316 -8.55 3.65 36.55
CA THR A 316 -8.01 4.47 35.46
C THR A 316 -6.55 4.82 35.77
N LEU A 317 -5.64 4.15 35.08
CA LEU A 317 -4.22 4.48 35.09
C LEU A 317 -4.01 5.81 34.33
N ASN A 318 -3.97 6.94 35.04
CA ASN A 318 -3.70 8.24 34.43
C ASN A 318 -2.20 8.36 34.09
N LEU A 319 -1.83 7.95 32.88
CA LEU A 319 -0.48 8.11 32.35
C LEU A 319 -0.18 9.61 32.13
N PRO A 320 1.01 10.10 32.51
CA PRO A 320 1.38 11.51 32.35
C PRO A 320 1.59 11.93 30.89
N PHE A 321 1.79 10.96 30.00
CA PHE A 321 1.93 11.15 28.55
C PHE A 321 1.63 9.81 27.85
N THR A 322 1.18 9.89 26.60
CA THR A 322 0.84 8.72 25.78
C THR A 322 1.60 8.67 24.45
N THR A 323 2.16 9.80 24.00
CA THR A 323 2.90 9.95 22.74
C THR A 323 4.35 10.41 22.93
N PHE A 324 5.20 10.23 21.92
CA PHE A 324 6.59 10.74 21.95
C PHE A 324 6.65 12.27 21.94
N GLU A 325 5.67 12.92 21.32
CA GLU A 325 5.53 14.38 21.29
C GLU A 325 5.26 14.94 22.70
N GLU A 326 4.31 14.32 23.42
CA GLU A 326 4.01 14.68 24.81
C GLU A 326 5.22 14.42 25.72
N LEU A 327 5.94 13.30 25.54
CA LEU A 327 7.16 13.01 26.29
C LEU A 327 8.25 14.08 26.07
N LEU A 328 8.44 14.52 24.82
CA LEU A 328 9.41 15.56 24.46
C LEU A 328 9.07 16.94 25.03
N ASN A 329 7.77 17.25 25.11
CA ASN A 329 7.25 18.52 25.63
C ASN A 329 7.27 18.59 27.16
N VAL A 330 6.94 17.47 27.83
CA VAL A 330 6.95 17.39 29.30
C VAL A 330 8.38 17.47 29.84
N GLY A 331 9.37 16.87 29.16
CA GLY A 331 10.81 17.09 29.41
C GLY A 331 11.37 16.71 30.79
N THR A 332 10.51 16.25 31.72
CA THR A 332 10.87 15.88 33.10
C THR A 332 11.33 14.42 33.23
N HIS A 333 11.10 13.60 32.20
CA HIS A 333 11.47 12.19 32.18
C HIS A 333 12.64 12.00 31.21
N MET A 334 13.71 11.39 31.70
CA MET A 334 14.86 11.03 30.87
C MET A 334 14.51 9.79 30.03
N ALA A 335 15.10 9.64 28.85
CA ALA A 335 14.84 8.49 28.00
C ALA A 335 16.14 7.76 27.68
N GLY A 336 16.07 6.45 27.46
CA GLY A 336 17.27 5.71 27.13
C GLY A 336 17.04 4.34 26.52
N VAL A 337 18.12 3.80 25.97
CA VAL A 337 18.14 2.57 25.19
C VAL A 337 19.43 1.82 25.48
N VAL A 338 19.43 0.49 25.30
CA VAL A 338 20.62 -0.33 25.60
C VAL A 338 21.81 0.14 24.76
N ASN A 339 22.97 0.29 25.40
CA ASN A 339 24.21 0.69 24.75
C ASN A 339 24.61 -0.32 23.64
N ASN A 340 25.14 0.16 22.51
CA ASN A 340 25.50 -0.64 21.33
C ASN A 340 24.35 -1.49 20.74
N SER A 341 23.10 -1.07 20.89
CA SER A 341 21.95 -1.75 20.28
C SER A 341 21.53 -1.09 18.96
N ALA A 342 20.96 -1.88 18.05
CA ALA A 342 20.43 -1.40 16.77
C ALA A 342 19.35 -0.31 16.94
N ALA A 343 18.68 -0.28 18.09
CA ALA A 343 17.70 0.73 18.43
C ALA A 343 18.31 2.13 18.60
N ILE A 344 19.63 2.28 18.81
CA ILE A 344 20.29 3.59 18.85
C ILE A 344 20.27 4.26 17.46
N ALA A 345 20.57 3.50 16.40
CA ALA A 345 20.56 3.99 15.02
C ALA A 345 19.19 4.56 14.62
N LEU A 346 18.13 3.96 15.16
CA LEU A 346 16.73 4.40 14.99
C LEU A 346 16.42 5.76 15.61
N PHE A 347 17.29 6.33 16.44
CA PHE A 347 17.10 7.69 16.98
C PHE A 347 18.21 8.64 16.53
N SER A 348 19.42 8.14 16.27
CA SER A 348 20.56 8.96 15.85
C SER A 348 20.60 9.27 14.35
N GLU A 349 20.12 8.36 13.49
CA GLU A 349 20.24 8.46 12.01
C GLU A 349 18.93 8.81 11.30
N THR A 350 17.87 9.19 12.04
CA THR A 350 16.57 9.46 11.44
C THR A 350 16.47 10.85 10.83
N ASN A 351 15.67 10.96 9.78
CA ASN A 351 15.23 12.24 9.19
C ASN A 351 13.99 12.81 9.89
N ASP A 352 13.45 12.14 10.91
CA ASP A 352 12.29 12.61 11.66
C ASP A 352 12.74 13.63 12.71
N LEU A 353 12.22 14.86 12.59
CA LEU A 353 12.51 15.99 13.48
C LEU A 353 12.12 15.70 14.94
N LEU A 354 11.11 14.85 15.17
CA LEU A 354 10.64 14.49 16.51
C LEU A 354 11.56 13.48 17.18
N LEU A 355 11.94 12.41 16.47
CA LEU A 355 12.82 11.36 16.99
C LEU A 355 14.26 11.85 17.19
N SER A 356 14.76 12.66 16.25
CA SER A 356 16.08 13.30 16.37
C SER A 356 16.11 14.34 17.50
N GLY A 357 14.99 15.06 17.73
CA GLY A 357 14.82 15.93 18.88
C GLY A 357 14.80 15.17 20.21
N LEU A 358 14.14 14.01 20.26
CA LEU A 358 14.09 13.14 21.43
C LEU A 358 15.47 12.56 21.78
N TYR A 359 16.24 12.14 20.77
CA TYR A 359 17.61 11.66 20.96
C TYR A 359 18.52 12.72 21.60
N LYS A 360 18.56 13.93 21.01
CA LYS A 360 19.43 15.02 21.44
C LYS A 360 19.07 15.62 22.81
N LYS A 361 17.78 15.63 23.15
CA LYS A 361 17.26 16.34 24.34
C LYS A 361 17.06 15.43 25.55
N LEU A 362 16.71 14.16 25.34
CA LEU A 362 16.33 13.24 26.42
C LEU A 362 17.28 12.04 26.60
N MET A 363 18.08 11.68 25.59
CA MET A 363 18.99 10.52 25.66
C MET A 363 20.47 10.93 25.85
N THR A 364 20.98 11.90 25.10
CA THR A 364 22.41 12.28 25.14
C THR A 364 22.80 13.20 26.31
N THR A 365 21.86 13.58 27.17
CA THR A 365 22.07 14.51 28.29
C THR A 365 22.93 13.89 29.41
N ASP A 366 22.91 12.57 29.55
CA ASP A 366 23.69 11.82 30.54
C ASP A 366 24.18 10.49 29.91
N PRO A 367 25.50 10.17 29.96
CA PRO A 367 26.01 8.87 29.53
C PRO A 367 25.34 7.68 30.24
N ASP A 368 24.85 7.87 31.47
CA ASP A 368 24.16 6.82 32.22
C ASP A 368 22.77 6.48 31.64
N ASN A 369 22.23 7.25 30.69
CA ASN A 369 20.98 6.91 30.00
C ASN A 369 21.11 5.70 29.06
N PHE A 370 22.32 5.18 28.83
CA PHE A 370 22.58 4.02 27.99
C PHE A 370 23.01 2.79 28.81
N PRO A 371 22.06 2.06 29.46
CA PRO A 371 22.39 0.88 30.24
C PRO A 371 22.98 -0.24 29.38
N HIS A 372 23.85 -1.07 29.94
CA HIS A 372 24.45 -2.22 29.26
C HIS A 372 23.50 -3.42 29.10
N SER A 373 22.41 -3.48 29.87
CA SER A 373 21.45 -4.59 29.85
C SER A 373 20.00 -4.11 29.92
N THR A 374 19.09 -4.89 29.35
CA THR A 374 17.64 -4.61 29.39
C THR A 374 17.11 -4.65 30.83
N LEU A 375 17.59 -5.56 31.67
CA LEU A 375 17.26 -5.62 33.10
C LEU A 375 17.66 -4.32 33.82
N GLY A 376 18.89 -3.85 33.62
CA GLY A 376 19.37 -2.62 34.24
C GLY A 376 18.59 -1.38 33.78
N GLY A 377 18.18 -1.34 32.51
CA GLY A 377 17.29 -0.30 32.00
C GLY A 377 15.91 -0.31 32.64
N LEU A 378 15.29 -1.49 32.79
CA LEU A 378 13.96 -1.64 33.39
C LEU A 378 13.95 -1.40 34.91
N GLN A 379 15.02 -1.76 35.62
CA GLN A 379 15.18 -1.40 37.04
C GLN A 379 15.25 0.12 37.25
N ARG A 380 15.87 0.85 36.32
CA ARG A 380 15.90 2.33 36.36
C ARG A 380 14.54 2.95 36.11
N VAL A 381 13.70 2.38 35.24
CA VAL A 381 12.30 2.81 35.08
C VAL A 381 11.54 2.75 36.42
N CYS A 382 11.86 1.79 37.28
CA CYS A 382 11.25 1.66 38.59
C CYS A 382 11.81 2.64 39.65
N SER A 383 13.07 3.04 39.54
CA SER A 383 13.77 3.84 40.56
C SER A 383 13.79 5.34 40.28
N MET A 384 13.69 5.75 39.02
CA MET A 384 13.79 7.15 38.60
C MET A 384 12.76 7.47 37.50
N LYS A 385 12.54 8.76 37.23
CA LYS A 385 11.67 9.24 36.14
C LYS A 385 12.34 8.99 34.78
N PHE A 386 12.38 7.73 34.38
CA PHE A 386 13.12 7.25 33.22
C PHE A 386 12.21 6.41 32.31
N ALA A 387 12.18 6.76 31.03
CA ALA A 387 11.48 6.05 29.98
C ALA A 387 12.49 5.18 29.21
N PHE A 388 12.27 3.88 29.18
CA PHE A 388 13.20 2.95 28.55
C PHE A 388 12.64 2.37 27.26
N VAL A 389 13.42 2.46 26.19
CA VAL A 389 13.08 1.90 24.87
C VAL A 389 13.70 0.52 24.75
N ALA A 390 12.85 -0.50 24.66
CA ALA A 390 13.27 -1.88 24.48
C ALA A 390 12.28 -2.67 23.62
N GLN A 391 12.78 -3.74 23.01
CA GLN A 391 11.93 -4.68 22.26
C GLN A 391 11.03 -5.45 23.24
N MET A 392 9.74 -5.56 22.92
CA MET A 392 8.73 -6.17 23.81
C MET A 392 9.07 -7.61 24.21
N SER A 393 9.69 -8.38 23.32
CA SER A 393 10.19 -9.75 23.59
C SER A 393 11.20 -9.81 24.73
N ARG A 394 12.14 -8.86 24.80
CA ARG A 394 13.17 -8.79 25.84
C ARG A 394 12.60 -8.27 27.17
N MET A 395 11.54 -7.48 27.12
CA MET A 395 10.83 -7.05 28.32
C MET A 395 10.06 -8.21 28.96
N GLU A 396 9.41 -9.05 28.16
CA GLU A 396 8.66 -10.21 28.66
C GLU A 396 9.58 -11.23 29.36
N SER A 397 10.78 -11.48 28.81
CA SER A 397 11.74 -12.43 29.39
C SER A 397 12.25 -12.03 30.77
N VAL A 398 12.27 -10.73 31.08
CA VAL A 398 12.84 -10.19 32.33
C VAL A 398 11.73 -9.72 33.29
N ARG A 399 10.46 -9.86 32.89
CA ARG A 399 9.29 -9.35 33.62
C ARG A 399 9.18 -9.85 35.06
N HIS A 400 9.69 -11.05 35.33
CA HIS A 400 9.64 -11.66 36.66
C HIS A 400 10.69 -11.10 37.63
N ASP A 401 11.75 -10.46 37.12
CA ASP A 401 12.88 -9.96 37.91
C ASP A 401 12.80 -8.44 38.19
N ILE A 402 11.65 -7.82 37.88
CA ILE A 402 11.44 -6.37 37.96
C ILE A 402 10.55 -6.04 39.16
N PRO A 403 10.94 -5.09 40.02
CA PRO A 403 10.24 -4.79 41.28
C PRO A 403 8.98 -3.93 41.12
N CYS A 404 8.65 -3.43 39.92
CA CYS A 404 7.52 -2.52 39.67
C CYS A 404 6.67 -2.91 38.45
N LYS A 405 5.43 -2.41 38.42
CA LYS A 405 4.49 -2.63 37.32
C LYS A 405 4.81 -1.68 36.15
N ILE A 406 5.48 -2.20 35.13
CA ILE A 406 5.82 -1.44 33.91
C ILE A 406 4.63 -1.47 32.93
N VAL A 407 4.33 -0.32 32.36
CA VAL A 407 3.24 -0.14 31.38
C VAL A 407 3.85 0.41 30.09
N GLY A 408 3.57 -0.27 28.97
CA GLY A 408 3.98 0.20 27.64
C GLY A 408 3.09 1.33 27.14
N LEU A 409 3.68 2.32 26.49
CA LEU A 409 2.97 3.48 25.95
C LEU A 409 2.44 3.17 24.53
N PRO A 410 1.11 3.05 24.33
CA PRO A 410 0.52 2.45 23.13
C PRO A 410 0.79 3.23 21.83
N ALA A 411 0.88 4.56 21.89
CA ALA A 411 1.13 5.41 20.72
C ALA A 411 2.63 5.69 20.44
N THR A 412 3.54 4.97 21.11
CA THR A 412 5.01 5.11 20.96
C THR A 412 5.67 3.84 20.41
N SER A 413 4.88 2.86 19.97
CA SER A 413 5.43 1.64 19.37
C SER A 413 5.95 1.92 17.96
N ILE A 414 7.27 1.87 17.80
CA ILE A 414 7.88 1.83 16.47
C ILE A 414 7.68 0.40 15.97
N LYS A 415 6.79 0.22 15.00
CA LYS A 415 6.42 -1.10 14.47
C LYS A 415 7.56 -1.66 13.63
N GLU A 416 8.39 -2.51 14.25
CA GLU A 416 9.06 -3.57 13.50
C GLU A 416 7.97 -4.55 13.03
N THR A 417 7.77 -4.63 11.73
CA THR A 417 6.82 -5.57 11.13
C THR A 417 7.38 -6.98 11.20
N ASN A 418 7.10 -7.66 12.31
CA ASN A 418 7.04 -9.12 12.43
C ASN A 418 6.16 -9.44 13.63
N ASP A 419 4.97 -9.98 13.37
CA ASP A 419 3.95 -10.25 14.37
C ASP A 419 4.47 -11.22 15.46
N LEU A 420 4.93 -10.68 16.59
CA LEU A 420 5.59 -11.44 17.67
C LEU A 420 4.70 -12.57 18.20
N LEU A 421 3.38 -12.37 18.18
CA LEU A 421 2.39 -13.34 18.63
C LEU A 421 2.40 -14.59 17.74
N LEU A 422 2.52 -14.41 16.43
CA LEU A 422 2.61 -15.51 15.47
C LEU A 422 3.92 -16.28 15.64
N SER A 423 5.02 -15.56 15.87
CA SER A 423 6.34 -16.18 16.10
C SER A 423 6.39 -16.98 17.41
N GLY A 424 5.73 -16.49 18.47
CA GLY A 424 5.59 -17.18 19.74
C GLY A 424 4.69 -18.42 19.63
N LEU A 425 3.58 -18.32 18.90
CA LEU A 425 2.67 -19.43 18.63
C LEU A 425 3.35 -20.52 17.78
N TYR A 426 4.09 -20.13 16.74
CA TYR A 426 4.87 -21.05 15.92
C TYR A 426 5.89 -21.82 16.77
N LYS A 427 6.71 -21.13 17.56
CA LYS A 427 7.75 -21.76 18.41
C LYS A 427 7.17 -22.67 19.48
N LYS A 428 6.04 -22.29 20.08
CA LYS A 428 5.46 -22.99 21.23
C LYS A 428 4.54 -24.15 20.85
N LEU A 429 3.85 -24.06 19.70
CA LEU A 429 2.78 -25.01 19.34
C LEU A 429 2.98 -25.72 18.00
N MET A 430 3.72 -25.15 17.05
CA MET A 430 3.90 -25.74 15.72
C MET A 430 5.26 -26.42 15.59
N ALA A 431 6.34 -25.71 15.90
CA ALA A 431 7.72 -26.17 15.76
C ALA A 431 8.15 -27.25 16.77
N THR A 432 7.30 -27.56 17.75
CA THR A 432 7.58 -28.59 18.77
C THR A 432 7.56 -30.01 18.21
N ASP A 433 6.82 -30.24 17.12
CA ASP A 433 6.69 -31.56 16.50
C ASP A 433 6.63 -31.41 14.96
N PRO A 434 7.54 -32.05 14.20
CA PRO A 434 7.49 -32.08 12.74
C PRO A 434 6.16 -32.61 12.19
N ASP A 435 5.47 -33.50 12.91
CA ASP A 435 4.19 -34.06 12.47
C ASP A 435 3.04 -33.03 12.52
N ASN A 436 3.24 -31.86 13.13
CA ASN A 436 2.26 -30.77 13.13
C ASN A 436 2.09 -30.09 11.75
N PHE A 437 2.91 -30.43 10.76
CA PHE A 437 2.87 -29.85 9.41
C PHE A 437 2.29 -30.85 8.40
N PRO A 438 0.95 -30.95 8.27
CA PRO A 438 0.33 -31.87 7.31
C PRO A 438 0.68 -31.46 5.87
N HIS A 439 0.89 -32.46 5.01
CA HIS A 439 1.25 -32.26 3.60
C HIS A 439 0.11 -31.69 2.74
N SER A 440 -1.13 -31.73 3.22
CA SER A 440 -2.29 -31.24 2.50
C SER A 440 -3.29 -30.48 3.36
N THR A 441 -4.02 -29.55 2.73
CA THR A 441 -5.08 -28.79 3.40
C THR A 441 -6.19 -29.73 3.89
N LEU A 442 -6.57 -30.72 3.06
CA LEU A 442 -7.54 -31.75 3.41
C LEU A 442 -7.06 -32.61 4.59
N GLY A 443 -5.81 -33.07 4.57
CA GLY A 443 -5.23 -33.86 5.66
C GLY A 443 -5.18 -33.09 6.99
N GLY A 444 -4.86 -31.80 6.94
CA GLY A 444 -4.93 -30.92 8.11
C GLY A 444 -6.35 -30.79 8.67
N LEU A 445 -7.35 -30.60 7.81
CA LEU A 445 -8.76 -30.48 8.22
C LEU A 445 -9.35 -31.81 8.72
N GLN A 446 -8.95 -32.96 8.15
CA GLN A 446 -9.33 -34.28 8.66
C GLN A 446 -8.74 -34.55 10.05
N ARG A 447 -7.54 -34.05 10.35
CA ARG A 447 -6.95 -34.11 11.69
C ARG A 447 -7.71 -33.25 12.69
N VAL A 448 -8.19 -32.06 12.29
CA VAL A 448 -9.09 -31.25 13.13
C VAL A 448 -10.32 -32.04 13.57
N CYS A 449 -10.86 -32.90 12.68
CA CYS A 449 -12.00 -33.75 13.01
C CYS A 449 -11.66 -34.95 13.90
N SER A 450 -10.42 -35.46 13.84
CA SER A 450 -10.05 -36.75 14.44
C SER A 450 -9.36 -36.60 15.80
N MET A 451 -8.74 -35.46 16.08
CA MET A 451 -7.99 -35.21 17.31
C MET A 451 -8.12 -33.75 17.75
N LYS A 452 -7.61 -33.42 18.95
CA LYS A 452 -7.57 -32.03 19.46
C LYS A 452 -6.52 -31.22 18.70
N PHE A 453 -6.83 -30.90 17.45
CA PHE A 453 -5.96 -30.19 16.53
C PHE A 453 -6.65 -28.92 16.05
N ALA A 454 -5.88 -27.83 16.01
CA ALA A 454 -6.31 -26.59 15.37
C ALA A 454 -5.48 -26.41 14.11
N PHE A 455 -6.13 -26.13 12.99
CA PHE A 455 -5.46 -25.97 11.70
C PHE A 455 -5.61 -24.55 11.19
N VAL A 456 -4.57 -24.03 10.54
CA VAL A 456 -4.56 -22.68 9.97
C VAL A 456 -4.66 -22.79 8.46
N ALA A 457 -5.74 -22.28 7.88
CA ALA A 457 -5.96 -22.33 6.44
C ALA A 457 -6.64 -21.05 5.93
N GLN A 458 -6.49 -20.78 4.64
CA GLN A 458 -7.27 -19.74 3.97
C GLN A 458 -8.72 -20.24 3.80
N MET A 459 -9.69 -19.34 4.01
CA MET A 459 -11.11 -19.70 3.88
C MET A 459 -11.45 -20.25 2.48
N SER A 460 -10.89 -19.63 1.43
CA SER A 460 -11.07 -20.08 0.04
C SER A 460 -10.62 -21.52 -0.18
N ARG A 461 -9.51 -21.94 0.44
CA ARG A 461 -9.04 -23.33 0.36
C ARG A 461 -9.92 -24.28 1.15
N MET A 462 -10.40 -23.88 2.32
CA MET A 462 -11.35 -24.69 3.09
C MET A 462 -12.66 -24.93 2.34
N GLU A 463 -13.20 -23.91 1.67
CA GLU A 463 -14.44 -24.01 0.90
C GLU A 463 -14.31 -25.07 -0.22
N SER A 464 -13.14 -25.15 -0.85
CA SER A 464 -12.89 -26.08 -1.97
C SER A 464 -12.92 -27.56 -1.57
N VAL A 465 -12.54 -27.89 -0.33
CA VAL A 465 -12.50 -29.26 0.19
C VAL A 465 -13.62 -29.54 1.20
N ARG A 466 -14.56 -28.61 1.36
CA ARG A 466 -15.61 -28.65 2.39
C ARG A 466 -16.47 -29.91 2.35
N HIS A 467 -16.69 -30.46 1.15
CA HIS A 467 -17.52 -31.65 0.93
C HIS A 467 -16.82 -32.95 1.39
N ASP A 468 -15.48 -32.96 1.46
CA ASP A 468 -14.67 -34.14 1.78
C ASP A 468 -14.28 -34.21 3.27
N ILE A 469 -14.81 -33.29 4.10
CA ILE A 469 -14.50 -33.19 5.52
C ILE A 469 -15.60 -33.87 6.34
N PRO A 470 -15.27 -34.84 7.21
CA PRO A 470 -16.25 -35.65 7.93
C PRO A 470 -16.93 -34.94 9.12
N CYS A 471 -16.54 -33.70 9.45
CA CYS A 471 -17.04 -32.99 10.63
C CYS A 471 -17.36 -31.51 10.36
N LYS A 472 -18.14 -30.91 11.27
CA LYS A 472 -18.44 -29.48 11.23
C LYS A 472 -17.28 -28.67 11.82
N ILE A 473 -16.56 -27.98 10.96
CA ILE A 473 -15.45 -27.10 11.33
C ILE A 473 -15.96 -25.67 11.58
N VAL A 474 -15.47 -25.02 12.62
CA VAL A 474 -15.80 -23.63 12.96
C VAL A 474 -14.52 -22.80 13.01
N GLY A 475 -14.52 -21.66 12.33
CA GLY A 475 -13.45 -20.67 12.45
C GLY A 475 -13.55 -19.92 13.77
N LEU A 476 -12.42 -19.72 14.45
CA LEU A 476 -12.38 -18.97 15.70
C LEU A 476 -12.66 -17.47 15.42
N PRO A 477 -13.74 -16.88 15.98
CA PRO A 477 -14.33 -15.61 15.50
C PRO A 477 -13.51 -14.32 15.79
N ALA A 478 -12.25 -14.43 16.20
CA ALA A 478 -11.37 -13.28 16.44
C ALA A 478 -9.91 -13.48 16.00
N THR A 479 -9.60 -14.56 15.27
CA THR A 479 -8.21 -14.92 14.92
C THR A 479 -8.03 -15.06 13.40
N SER A 480 -8.21 -13.95 12.67
CA SER A 480 -7.91 -13.89 11.24
C SER A 480 -6.56 -13.20 11.00
N ILE A 481 -5.59 -13.90 10.40
CA ILE A 481 -4.29 -13.32 10.05
C ILE A 481 -4.36 -12.84 8.61
N LYS A 482 -4.18 -11.53 8.39
CA LYS A 482 -4.19 -10.94 7.05
C LYS A 482 -2.91 -11.32 6.31
N VAL A 483 -3.06 -11.78 5.07
CA VAL A 483 -1.96 -12.11 4.16
C VAL A 483 -2.16 -11.44 2.80
N ASN A 484 -1.08 -10.91 2.24
CA ASN A 484 -1.06 -10.34 0.90
C ASN A 484 -0.79 -11.45 -0.11
N LEU A 485 -1.67 -11.61 -1.09
CA LEU A 485 -1.45 -12.46 -2.25
C LEU A 485 -1.06 -11.60 -3.45
N ALA A 486 0.00 -12.01 -4.14
CA ALA A 486 0.52 -11.35 -5.33
C ALA A 486 0.94 -12.39 -6.38
N ILE A 487 1.11 -11.93 -7.61
CA ILE A 487 1.78 -12.71 -8.66
C ILE A 487 3.28 -12.66 -8.36
N ALA A 488 3.92 -13.83 -8.41
CA ALA A 488 5.36 -13.95 -8.20
C ALA A 488 6.10 -14.07 -9.54
N PHE A 489 7.23 -13.41 -9.64
CA PHE A 489 8.15 -13.45 -10.78
C PHE A 489 9.50 -13.97 -10.35
N ALA A 490 10.25 -14.54 -11.29
CA ALA A 490 11.67 -14.77 -11.11
C ALA A 490 12.38 -13.46 -10.70
N LYS A 491 13.38 -13.55 -9.82
CA LYS A 491 14.11 -12.38 -9.32
C LYS A 491 14.74 -11.57 -10.46
N GLY A 492 14.49 -10.26 -10.46
CA GLY A 492 14.96 -9.33 -11.49
C GLY A 492 14.22 -9.49 -12.83
N SER A 493 13.01 -10.05 -12.83
CA SER A 493 12.24 -10.24 -14.06
C SER A 493 11.89 -8.89 -14.70
N PRO A 494 12.12 -8.72 -16.03
CA PRO A 494 11.76 -7.51 -16.75
C PRO A 494 10.24 -7.32 -16.91
N TYR A 495 9.45 -8.35 -16.61
CA TYR A 495 7.99 -8.33 -16.76
C TYR A 495 7.26 -7.72 -15.56
N ARG A 496 7.93 -7.61 -14.41
CA ARG A 496 7.34 -7.08 -13.18
C ARG A 496 6.80 -5.66 -13.38
N ASP A 497 7.57 -4.81 -14.05
CA ASP A 497 7.22 -3.40 -14.25
C ASP A 497 6.13 -3.22 -15.32
N ILE A 498 5.99 -4.19 -16.23
CA ILE A 498 4.93 -4.22 -17.23
C ILE A 498 3.57 -4.54 -16.57
N ILE A 499 3.56 -5.46 -15.60
CA ILE A 499 2.34 -6.03 -15.02
C ILE A 499 1.88 -5.29 -13.75
N ASN A 500 2.77 -4.54 -13.08
CA ASN A 500 2.37 -3.66 -11.99
C ASN A 500 1.63 -2.42 -12.51
N HIS A 501 0.31 -2.54 -12.61
CA HIS A 501 -0.60 -1.43 -12.85
C HIS A 501 -1.14 -0.91 -11.50
N LYS A 502 -1.13 0.41 -11.29
CA LYS A 502 -1.90 1.07 -10.22
C LYS A 502 -3.20 1.62 -10.80
#